data_AF-A0A972A3C1-F1
#
_entry.id   AF-A0A972A3C1-F1
#
_cell.length_a   1.000
_cell.length_b   1.000
_cell.length_c   1.000
_cell.angle_alpha   90.00
_cell.angle_beta   90.00
_cell.angle_gamma   90.00
#
_symmetry.space_group_name_H-M   'P 1'
#
loop_
_entity.id
_entity.type
_entity.pdbx_description
1 polymer ?
#
loop_
_entity_poly.entity_id
_entity_poly.type
_entity_poly.pdbx_seq_one_letter_code
_entity_poly.pdbx_strand_id
1 'polypeptide(L)'
;MNKINLFIVCGLLISFASTAREVKVKTGIEVLKESDFKILQGKRIGLITNPTGVDNNLKSTIDILHEAPNLQLVALYGPEHGVRGDMYAGDKIESSTDPNTGLPVHSLYGATRKPTKEMLEGVEVLVYDIQDIGCRSYTYISTLFLAMQAAAENKIEFVVLDRPNPLGGLKVEGNLVEEGFFSFVSQLPIPYLYGLTCGELAEMIVGEGMISQPCKLTVVKMKRWRRKMHFEDTGLPWIPTSPHIPFAHSAYFYPVSGIVGELGYMSIGVGYTLPFEIFAAEWINAEEFSRALNKKQLAGVAFRPIHLKPYYAVGQGAHFQGVQIYLTDFGKARLSDIQFHVMEVAATLYPDKKVFDHAPENRFNMFDKVSGSDFIRLEFSKNHRFADIQSYWTKDEDRFRQLSKKYYLYKS
;
A
#
# COMPACT_ATOMS: atom_id res chain seq x y z
N MET A 1 46.56 -65.28 2.18
CA MET A 1 45.19 -64.75 2.29
C MET A 1 45.21 -63.61 3.30
N ASN A 2 44.98 -62.37 2.88
CA ASN A 2 44.30 -61.33 3.67
C ASN A 2 44.02 -60.13 2.76
N LYS A 3 42.72 -59.84 2.60
CA LYS A 3 42.15 -58.83 1.71
C LYS A 3 42.28 -57.45 2.35
N ILE A 4 42.78 -56.48 1.58
CA ILE A 4 42.71 -55.05 1.88
C ILE A 4 41.32 -54.56 1.46
N ASN A 5 40.50 -54.15 2.42
CA ASN A 5 39.24 -53.44 2.16
C ASN A 5 39.54 -51.95 1.99
N LEU A 6 39.48 -51.46 0.76
CA LEU A 6 39.49 -50.04 0.45
C LEU A 6 38.03 -49.55 0.37
N PHE A 7 37.58 -48.85 1.41
CA PHE A 7 36.30 -48.14 1.39
C PHE A 7 36.45 -46.86 0.57
N ILE A 8 35.82 -46.80 -0.60
CA ILE A 8 35.65 -45.57 -1.37
C ILE A 8 34.43 -44.85 -0.80
N VAL A 9 34.66 -43.75 -0.09
CA VAL A 9 33.61 -42.81 0.32
C VAL A 9 33.41 -41.82 -0.82
N CYS A 10 32.41 -42.06 -1.67
CA CYS A 10 31.92 -41.05 -2.61
C CYS A 10 31.10 -40.01 -1.84
N GLY A 11 31.71 -38.86 -1.54
CA GLY A 11 31.00 -37.70 -1.00
C GLY A 11 30.13 -37.05 -2.08
N LEU A 12 28.81 -37.18 -1.95
CA LEU A 12 27.83 -36.41 -2.71
C LEU A 12 27.81 -34.98 -2.16
N LEU A 13 28.47 -34.06 -2.87
CA LEU A 13 28.28 -32.62 -2.71
C LEU A 13 26.88 -32.26 -3.26
N ILE A 14 25.87 -32.26 -2.39
CA ILE A 14 24.59 -31.64 -2.70
C ILE A 14 24.80 -30.13 -2.57
N SER A 15 25.11 -29.48 -3.70
CA SER A 15 25.09 -28.03 -3.80
C SER A 15 23.63 -27.57 -3.61
N PHE A 16 23.30 -27.07 -2.43
CA PHE A 16 22.11 -26.25 -2.25
C PHE A 16 22.30 -24.96 -3.04
N ALA A 17 21.97 -25.00 -4.33
CA ALA A 17 21.76 -23.79 -5.11
C ALA A 17 20.49 -23.14 -4.57
N SER A 18 20.66 -22.20 -3.64
CA SER A 18 19.68 -21.16 -3.36
C SER A 18 19.43 -20.44 -4.68
N THR A 19 18.37 -20.80 -5.40
CA THR A 19 17.98 -20.09 -6.61
C THR A 19 17.42 -18.74 -6.17
N ALA A 20 18.26 -17.70 -6.20
CA ALA A 20 17.77 -16.32 -6.14
C ALA A 20 16.71 -16.16 -7.25
N ARG A 21 15.52 -15.66 -6.88
CA ARG A 21 14.43 -15.47 -7.84
C ARG A 21 14.86 -14.41 -8.85
N GLU A 22 14.85 -14.77 -10.14
CA GLU A 22 15.27 -13.86 -11.21
C GLU A 22 14.36 -12.63 -11.25
N VAL A 23 14.95 -11.42 -11.22
CA VAL A 23 14.22 -10.15 -11.37
C VAL A 23 13.75 -10.01 -12.82
N LYS A 24 12.44 -9.93 -13.03
CA LYS A 24 11.81 -9.91 -14.36
C LYS A 24 11.42 -8.52 -14.83
N VAL A 25 11.25 -7.58 -13.90
CA VAL A 25 10.78 -6.21 -14.15
C VAL A 25 11.93 -5.22 -13.96
N LYS A 26 12.00 -4.21 -14.82
CA LYS A 26 12.85 -3.03 -14.58
C LYS A 26 11.95 -1.90 -14.10
N THR A 27 12.12 -1.50 -12.85
CA THR A 27 11.41 -0.38 -12.20
C THR A 27 11.80 0.96 -12.85
N GLY A 28 11.07 2.04 -12.52
CA GLY A 28 11.39 3.37 -13.02
C GLY A 28 12.84 3.79 -12.77
N ILE A 29 13.39 3.49 -11.59
CA ILE A 29 14.79 3.78 -11.27
C ILE A 29 15.78 2.98 -12.13
N GLU A 30 15.50 1.71 -12.43
CA GLU A 30 16.32 0.92 -13.35
C GLU A 30 16.30 1.52 -14.77
N VAL A 31 15.13 1.91 -15.25
CA VAL A 31 14.97 2.52 -16.58
C VAL A 31 15.62 3.91 -16.64
N LEU A 32 15.57 4.68 -15.56
CA LEU A 32 16.22 5.98 -15.46
C LEU A 32 17.75 5.83 -15.55
N LYS A 33 18.34 4.87 -14.82
CA LYS A 33 19.77 4.53 -14.90
C LYS A 33 20.19 4.14 -16.31
N GLU A 34 19.40 3.31 -17.01
CA GLU A 34 19.68 2.89 -18.39
C GLU A 34 19.72 4.07 -19.38
N SER A 35 18.97 5.13 -19.08
CA SER A 35 18.95 6.35 -19.88
C SER A 35 20.04 7.35 -19.50
N ASP A 36 20.98 6.97 -18.64
CA ASP A 36 21.99 7.85 -18.03
C ASP A 36 21.35 9.11 -17.42
N PHE A 37 20.20 8.92 -16.77
CA PHE A 37 19.44 9.98 -16.10
C PHE A 37 19.08 11.18 -16.98
N LYS A 38 19.06 11.01 -18.31
CA LYS A 38 18.98 12.10 -19.31
C LYS A 38 17.88 13.14 -19.04
N ILE A 39 16.73 12.72 -18.54
CA ILE A 39 15.59 13.62 -18.26
C ILE A 39 15.82 14.55 -17.05
N LEU A 40 16.81 14.25 -16.19
CA LEU A 40 17.15 15.00 -14.98
C LEU A 40 18.42 15.85 -15.12
N GLN A 41 19.21 15.64 -16.17
CA GLN A 41 20.47 16.37 -16.38
C GLN A 41 20.24 17.88 -16.46
N GLY A 42 21.13 18.64 -15.81
CA GLY A 42 21.09 20.11 -15.79
C GLY A 42 19.95 20.72 -14.94
N LYS A 43 19.27 19.92 -14.13
CA LYS A 43 18.19 20.38 -13.23
C LYS A 43 18.59 20.18 -11.77
N ARG A 44 18.11 21.07 -10.90
CA ARG A 44 18.15 20.88 -9.44
C ARG A 44 17.00 19.97 -8.99
N ILE A 45 17.35 18.80 -8.47
CA ILE A 45 16.43 17.70 -8.19
C ILE A 45 16.01 17.71 -6.73
N GLY A 46 14.70 17.71 -6.48
CA GLY A 46 14.11 17.33 -5.22
C GLY A 46 13.59 15.89 -5.28
N LEU A 47 13.89 15.04 -4.30
CA LEU A 47 13.49 13.64 -4.30
C LEU A 47 12.48 13.33 -3.19
N ILE A 48 11.28 12.90 -3.58
CA ILE A 48 10.25 12.36 -2.71
C ILE A 48 10.44 10.84 -2.65
N THR A 49 10.92 10.34 -1.52
CA THR A 49 11.23 8.92 -1.38
C THR A 49 11.17 8.46 0.08
N ASN A 50 11.30 7.16 0.28
CA ASN A 50 11.41 6.49 1.57
C ASN A 50 12.32 5.24 1.40
N PRO A 51 12.47 4.34 2.40
CA PRO A 51 13.31 3.15 2.26
C PRO A 51 12.97 2.21 1.10
N THR A 52 11.77 2.29 0.54
CA THR A 52 11.35 1.45 -0.59
C THR A 52 11.90 1.94 -1.93
N GLY A 53 12.36 3.19 -1.99
CA GLY A 53 13.01 3.80 -3.15
C GLY A 53 14.42 3.26 -3.34
N VAL A 54 14.51 2.03 -3.83
CA VAL A 54 15.78 1.35 -4.13
C VAL A 54 15.78 0.71 -5.51
N ASP A 55 16.99 0.43 -6.01
CA ASP A 55 17.22 -0.33 -7.24
C ASP A 55 17.29 -1.85 -6.99
N ASN A 56 17.60 -2.63 -8.03
CA ASN A 56 17.68 -4.10 -7.93
C ASN A 56 18.79 -4.60 -6.97
N ASN A 57 19.75 -3.76 -6.62
CA ASN A 57 20.83 -4.06 -5.68
C ASN A 57 20.55 -3.51 -4.28
N LEU A 58 19.32 -3.09 -4.01
CA LEU A 58 18.90 -2.46 -2.75
C LEU A 58 19.61 -1.14 -2.45
N LYS A 59 20.21 -0.49 -3.46
CA LYS A 59 20.81 0.83 -3.29
C LYS A 59 19.71 1.88 -3.35
N SER A 60 19.69 2.80 -2.38
CA SER A 60 18.70 3.88 -2.32
C SER A 60 18.81 4.79 -3.54
N THR A 61 17.66 5.22 -4.06
CA THR A 61 17.55 6.25 -5.08
C THR A 61 18.19 7.57 -4.63
N ILE A 62 18.22 7.85 -3.32
CA ILE A 62 18.96 8.99 -2.75
C ILE A 62 20.42 8.91 -3.15
N ASP A 63 21.06 7.78 -2.83
CA ASP A 63 22.50 7.60 -3.00
C ASP A 63 22.83 7.46 -4.51
N ILE A 64 21.95 6.82 -5.29
CA ILE A 64 22.10 6.74 -6.76
C ILE A 64 22.11 8.13 -7.40
N LEU A 65 21.14 9.00 -7.06
CA LEU A 65 21.05 10.33 -7.67
C LEU A 65 22.12 11.28 -7.12
N HIS A 66 22.53 11.12 -5.86
CA HIS A 66 23.57 11.95 -5.25
C HIS A 66 24.98 11.64 -5.80
N GLU A 67 25.30 10.36 -6.03
CA GLU A 67 26.60 9.95 -6.55
C GLU A 67 26.76 10.14 -8.07
N ALA A 68 25.66 10.32 -8.81
CA ALA A 68 25.70 10.51 -10.26
C ALA A 68 26.31 11.89 -10.61
N PRO A 69 27.49 11.94 -11.26
CA PRO A 69 28.24 13.18 -11.45
C PRO A 69 27.58 14.19 -12.40
N ASN A 70 26.61 13.73 -13.19
CA ASN A 70 25.84 14.52 -14.15
C ASN A 70 24.52 15.06 -13.56
N LEU A 71 24.25 14.81 -12.27
CA LEU A 71 23.03 15.21 -11.58
C LEU A 71 23.32 16.16 -10.41
N GLN A 72 22.29 16.90 -10.00
CA GLN A 72 22.35 17.79 -8.85
C GLN A 72 21.14 17.55 -7.95
N LEU A 73 21.27 16.61 -7.01
CA LEU A 73 20.28 16.38 -5.96
C LEU A 73 20.44 17.46 -4.87
N VAL A 74 19.38 18.22 -4.59
CA VAL A 74 19.44 19.40 -3.69
C VAL A 74 18.55 19.31 -2.46
N ALA A 75 17.51 18.46 -2.48
CA ALA A 75 16.59 18.31 -1.35
C ALA A 75 15.93 16.92 -1.32
N LEU A 76 15.59 16.45 -0.12
CA LEU A 76 14.87 15.21 0.12
C LEU A 76 13.52 15.50 0.79
N TYR A 77 12.50 14.73 0.45
CA TYR A 77 11.14 14.88 0.98
C TYR A 77 10.63 13.53 1.47
N GLY A 78 10.42 13.40 2.78
CA GLY A 78 9.94 12.17 3.40
C GLY A 78 8.43 12.18 3.60
N PRO A 79 7.71 11.12 3.18
CA PRO A 79 6.30 10.95 3.51
C PRO A 79 6.12 10.48 4.97
N GLU A 80 4.99 9.83 5.26
CA GLU A 80 4.80 9.06 6.48
C GLU A 80 5.94 8.04 6.69
N HIS A 81 6.51 8.02 7.91
CA HIS A 81 7.71 7.26 8.34
C HIS A 81 9.08 7.82 7.89
N GLY A 82 9.12 8.98 7.24
CA GLY A 82 10.37 9.68 6.91
C GLY A 82 11.16 9.06 5.74
N VAL A 83 12.27 9.71 5.37
CA VAL A 83 13.08 9.35 4.18
C VAL A 83 13.91 8.08 4.40
N ARG A 84 14.50 7.89 5.58
CA ARG A 84 15.36 6.74 5.91
C ARG A 84 14.64 5.68 6.77
N GLY A 85 13.34 5.86 7.06
CA GLY A 85 12.53 4.90 7.81
C GLY A 85 12.86 4.80 9.30
N ASP A 86 13.60 5.78 9.81
CA ASP A 86 14.11 5.89 11.18
C ASP A 86 13.14 6.61 12.14
N MET A 87 11.90 6.86 11.69
CA MET A 87 10.91 7.67 12.41
C MET A 87 9.58 6.93 12.64
N TYR A 88 8.97 7.11 13.82
CA TYR A 88 7.65 6.54 14.12
C TYR A 88 6.53 7.34 13.41
N ALA A 89 5.42 6.67 13.11
CA ALA A 89 4.21 7.37 12.64
C ALA A 89 3.68 8.29 13.75
N GLY A 90 3.50 9.57 13.41
CA GLY A 90 2.93 10.59 14.32
C GLY A 90 3.95 11.49 15.01
N ASP A 91 5.25 11.26 14.85
CA ASP A 91 6.28 12.16 15.39
C ASP A 91 6.22 13.54 14.70
N LYS A 92 6.39 14.61 15.47
CA LYS A 92 6.52 15.98 14.94
C LYS A 92 7.88 16.09 14.28
N ILE A 93 7.89 16.16 12.94
CA ILE A 93 9.15 16.28 12.20
C ILE A 93 9.44 17.76 11.97
N GLU A 94 10.59 18.22 12.46
CA GLU A 94 11.25 19.44 11.99
C GLU A 94 12.15 19.09 10.80
N SER A 95 12.36 20.05 9.88
CA SER A 95 13.32 19.85 8.78
C SER A 95 14.68 19.43 9.33
N SER A 96 15.28 18.40 8.74
CA SER A 96 16.54 17.83 9.19
C SER A 96 17.57 17.81 8.06
N THR A 97 18.74 17.22 8.32
CA THR A 97 19.81 17.04 7.32
C THR A 97 20.12 15.55 7.22
N ASP A 98 20.16 15.00 6.00
CA ASP A 98 20.55 13.61 5.79
C ASP A 98 22.04 13.45 6.08
N PRO A 99 22.44 12.58 7.02
CA PRO A 99 23.83 12.50 7.47
C PRO A 99 24.79 11.96 6.41
N ASN A 100 24.29 11.22 5.42
CA ASN A 100 25.12 10.61 4.39
C ASN A 100 25.39 11.56 3.22
N THR A 101 24.40 12.38 2.84
CA THR A 101 24.50 13.28 1.69
C THR A 101 24.68 14.75 2.08
N GLY A 102 24.41 15.12 3.34
CA GLY A 102 24.40 16.50 3.81
C GLY A 102 23.22 17.34 3.29
N LEU A 103 22.25 16.72 2.62
CA LEU A 103 21.11 17.41 2.01
C LEU A 103 20.02 17.74 3.03
N PRO A 104 19.27 18.84 2.82
CA PRO A 104 18.08 19.13 3.61
C PRO A 104 17.00 18.07 3.38
N VAL A 105 16.33 17.69 4.47
CA VAL A 105 15.22 16.73 4.50
C VAL A 105 13.97 17.44 5.01
N HIS A 106 12.94 17.45 4.19
CA HIS A 106 11.63 18.01 4.52
C HIS A 106 10.61 16.91 4.81
N SER A 107 9.80 17.10 5.84
CA SER A 107 8.66 16.22 6.12
C SER A 107 7.43 16.63 5.33
N LEU A 108 6.81 15.65 4.67
CA LEU A 108 5.51 15.72 4.04
C LEU A 108 4.44 14.97 4.86
N TYR A 109 4.57 14.99 6.19
CA TYR A 109 3.63 14.39 7.12
C TYR A 109 3.24 15.34 8.28
N GLY A 110 2.15 15.03 8.98
CA GLY A 110 1.67 15.82 10.12
C GLY A 110 1.12 17.17 9.68
N ALA A 111 1.73 18.26 10.16
CA ALA A 111 1.29 19.63 9.88
C ALA A 111 1.51 20.05 8.42
N THR A 112 2.52 19.47 7.76
CA THR A 112 2.88 19.81 6.38
C THR A 112 2.83 18.56 5.52
N ARG A 113 1.75 18.38 4.76
CA ARG A 113 1.56 17.20 3.87
C ARG A 113 1.76 17.51 2.39
N LYS A 114 1.69 18.80 2.07
CA LYS A 114 1.93 19.36 0.74
C LYS A 114 3.24 20.17 0.84
N PRO A 115 4.22 19.98 -0.07
CA PRO A 115 5.42 20.82 -0.07
C PRO A 115 5.05 22.30 -0.11
N THR A 116 5.62 23.10 0.77
CA THR A 116 5.42 24.56 0.74
C THR A 116 6.30 25.19 -0.33
N LYS A 117 6.05 26.46 -0.67
CA LYS A 117 6.88 27.19 -1.63
C LYS A 117 8.34 27.26 -1.18
N GLU A 118 8.56 27.49 0.12
CA GLU A 118 9.87 27.59 0.75
C GLU A 118 10.63 26.26 0.66
N MET A 119 9.93 25.14 0.89
CA MET A 119 10.52 23.81 0.72
C MET A 119 10.91 23.50 -0.73
N LEU A 120 10.37 24.23 -1.70
CA LEU A 120 10.62 24.04 -3.13
C LEU A 120 11.61 25.07 -3.70
N GLU A 121 12.15 25.96 -2.87
CA GLU A 121 13.13 26.95 -3.31
C GLU A 121 14.38 26.28 -3.86
N GLY A 122 14.76 26.67 -5.08
CA GLY A 122 15.89 26.05 -5.76
C GLY A 122 15.62 24.66 -6.32
N VAL A 123 14.41 24.11 -6.26
CA VAL A 123 14.05 22.86 -6.95
C VAL A 123 13.45 23.16 -8.33
N GLU A 124 13.92 22.45 -9.36
CA GLU A 124 13.45 22.58 -10.74
C GLU A 124 12.68 21.34 -11.23
N VAL A 125 12.95 20.19 -10.61
CA VAL A 125 12.22 18.94 -10.83
C VAL A 125 12.03 18.20 -9.52
N LEU A 126 10.80 17.79 -9.23
CA LEU A 126 10.49 16.82 -8.18
C LEU A 126 10.43 15.42 -8.79
N VAL A 127 11.16 14.49 -8.18
CA VAL A 127 11.15 13.06 -8.53
C VAL A 127 10.44 12.30 -7.42
N TYR A 128 9.46 11.47 -7.78
CA TYR A 128 8.76 10.57 -6.86
C TYR A 128 9.20 9.13 -7.11
N ASP A 129 9.71 8.47 -6.06
CA ASP A 129 10.11 7.05 -6.10
C ASP A 129 9.78 6.35 -4.77
N ILE A 130 8.55 5.84 -4.67
CA ILE A 130 8.02 5.13 -3.49
C ILE A 130 7.15 3.96 -3.95
N GLN A 131 7.31 2.80 -3.30
CA GLN A 131 6.43 1.64 -3.45
C GLN A 131 5.15 1.83 -2.62
N ASP A 132 4.00 1.95 -3.28
CA ASP A 132 2.68 1.90 -2.64
C ASP A 132 2.10 0.47 -2.62
N ILE A 133 0.87 0.31 -2.12
CA ILE A 133 0.21 -1.00 -1.98
C ILE A 133 -1.06 -1.18 -2.83
N GLY A 134 -1.39 -0.24 -3.72
CA GLY A 134 -2.58 -0.35 -4.57
C GLY A 134 -3.91 -0.07 -3.86
N CYS A 135 -3.89 0.54 -2.67
CA CYS A 135 -5.05 0.81 -1.83
C CYS A 135 -5.15 2.31 -1.48
N ARG A 136 -6.35 2.89 -1.62
CA ARG A 136 -6.60 4.34 -1.54
C ARG A 136 -6.22 4.97 -0.21
N SER A 137 -6.42 4.25 0.90
CA SER A 137 -6.09 4.74 2.24
C SER A 137 -4.62 4.66 2.59
N TYR A 138 -3.78 4.12 1.69
CA TYR A 138 -2.33 4.13 1.86
C TYR A 138 -1.76 5.46 1.36
N THR A 139 -1.32 6.30 2.29
CA THR A 139 -1.19 7.75 2.11
C THR A 139 -0.08 8.21 1.15
N TYR A 140 0.77 7.32 0.67
CA TYR A 140 1.83 7.66 -0.30
C TYR A 140 1.27 8.22 -1.61
N ILE A 141 0.12 7.72 -2.08
CA ILE A 141 -0.54 8.31 -3.26
C ILE A 141 -1.19 9.67 -2.97
N SER A 142 -1.54 9.95 -1.72
CA SER A 142 -1.99 11.27 -1.28
C SER A 142 -0.81 12.25 -1.27
N THR A 143 0.36 11.82 -0.82
CA THR A 143 1.62 12.58 -0.94
C THR A 143 1.95 12.84 -2.41
N LEU A 144 1.84 11.83 -3.29
CA LEU A 144 1.99 12.00 -4.75
C LEU A 144 1.08 13.11 -5.28
N PHE A 145 -0.23 13.05 -5.00
CA PHE A 145 -1.19 14.04 -5.45
C PHE A 145 -0.85 15.46 -4.96
N LEU A 146 -0.61 15.62 -3.65
CA LEU A 146 -0.32 16.93 -3.07
C LEU A 146 1.01 17.50 -3.58
N ALA A 147 2.03 16.67 -3.78
CA ALA A 147 3.30 17.09 -4.34
C ALA A 147 3.19 17.47 -5.81
N MET A 148 2.43 16.72 -6.62
CA MET A 148 2.11 17.11 -8.00
C MET A 148 1.38 18.44 -8.06
N GLN A 149 0.43 18.67 -7.15
CA GLN A 149 -0.28 19.94 -7.05
C GLN A 149 0.69 21.09 -6.69
N ALA A 150 1.55 20.91 -5.70
CA ALA A 150 2.54 21.91 -5.31
C ALA A 150 3.53 22.20 -6.45
N ALA A 151 3.96 21.17 -7.18
CA ALA A 151 4.83 21.32 -8.35
C ALA A 151 4.16 22.15 -9.45
N ALA A 152 2.90 21.85 -9.78
CA ALA A 152 2.14 22.58 -10.79
C ALA A 152 1.96 24.06 -10.42
N GLU A 153 1.60 24.35 -9.17
CA GLU A 153 1.45 25.71 -8.65
C GLU A 153 2.75 26.53 -8.70
N ASN A 154 3.90 25.86 -8.58
CA ASN A 154 5.23 26.50 -8.59
C ASN A 154 5.98 26.33 -9.92
N LYS A 155 5.32 25.78 -10.96
CA LYS A 155 5.91 25.53 -12.30
C LYS A 155 7.16 24.65 -12.26
N ILE A 156 7.19 23.70 -11.34
CA ILE A 156 8.24 22.69 -11.18
C ILE A 156 7.85 21.45 -11.98
N GLU A 157 8.81 20.84 -12.67
CA GLU A 157 8.59 19.58 -13.37
C GLU A 157 8.36 18.44 -12.37
N PHE A 158 7.50 17.48 -12.72
CA PHE A 158 7.24 16.33 -11.86
C PHE A 158 7.58 15.04 -12.60
N VAL A 159 8.40 14.19 -11.99
CA VAL A 159 8.85 12.92 -12.55
C VAL A 159 8.43 11.79 -11.63
N VAL A 160 7.73 10.78 -12.15
CA VAL A 160 7.39 9.56 -11.40
C VAL A 160 8.29 8.43 -11.88
N LEU A 161 9.07 7.85 -10.98
CA LEU A 161 9.76 6.58 -11.22
C LEU A 161 8.77 5.46 -10.91
N ASP A 162 8.17 4.92 -11.96
CA ASP A 162 7.01 4.05 -11.79
C ASP A 162 7.37 2.71 -11.13
N ARG A 163 6.45 2.19 -10.31
CA ARG A 163 6.62 0.95 -9.54
C ARG A 163 5.42 0.02 -9.69
N PRO A 164 5.60 -1.31 -9.49
CA PRO A 164 4.51 -2.27 -9.57
C PRO A 164 3.40 -1.94 -8.57
N ASN A 165 2.13 -2.04 -8.99
CA ASN A 165 1.05 -2.22 -8.04
C ASN A 165 1.13 -3.68 -7.52
N PRO A 166 1.34 -3.91 -6.20
CA PRO A 166 1.58 -5.26 -5.69
C PRO A 166 0.35 -6.18 -5.79
N LEU A 167 -0.86 -5.62 -5.87
CA LEU A 167 -2.11 -6.34 -6.11
C LEU A 167 -2.37 -6.66 -7.59
N GLY A 168 -1.44 -6.27 -8.47
CA GLY A 168 -1.65 -6.24 -9.91
C GLY A 168 -2.53 -5.08 -10.37
N GLY A 169 -2.71 -4.96 -11.67
CA GLY A 169 -3.51 -3.92 -12.32
C GLY A 169 -4.93 -4.35 -12.70
N LEU A 170 -5.48 -5.39 -12.07
CA LEU A 170 -6.79 -5.94 -12.47
C LEU A 170 -7.89 -5.75 -11.44
N LYS A 171 -7.57 -5.67 -10.14
CA LYS A 171 -8.60 -5.45 -9.11
C LYS A 171 -8.99 -3.98 -9.06
N VAL A 172 -10.30 -3.76 -9.08
CA VAL A 172 -10.92 -2.47 -8.80
C VAL A 172 -12.09 -2.76 -7.87
N GLU A 173 -12.08 -2.20 -6.66
CA GLU A 173 -13.07 -2.50 -5.63
C GLU A 173 -13.42 -1.22 -4.84
N GLY A 174 -14.70 -1.05 -4.51
CA GLY A 174 -15.20 0.04 -3.66
C GLY A 174 -15.66 1.29 -4.42
N ASN A 175 -16.47 2.12 -3.77
CA ASN A 175 -16.99 3.36 -4.33
C ASN A 175 -15.89 4.43 -4.45
N LEU A 176 -16.13 5.43 -5.31
CA LEU A 176 -15.31 6.64 -5.32
C LEU A 176 -15.49 7.43 -4.02
N VAL A 177 -14.50 8.26 -3.67
CA VAL A 177 -14.62 9.22 -2.58
C VAL A 177 -15.63 10.31 -2.96
N GLU A 178 -16.50 10.64 -2.02
CA GLU A 178 -17.52 11.69 -2.16
C GLU A 178 -17.07 13.01 -1.54
N GLU A 179 -17.72 14.10 -1.97
CA GLU A 179 -17.56 15.40 -1.33
C GLU A 179 -17.85 15.30 0.17
N GLY A 180 -17.06 16.02 0.97
CA GLY A 180 -17.09 15.90 2.43
C GLY A 180 -16.21 14.77 3.01
N PHE A 181 -15.85 13.76 2.20
CA PHE A 181 -15.00 12.64 2.63
C PHE A 181 -13.58 12.68 2.07
N PHE A 182 -13.25 13.68 1.24
CA PHE A 182 -11.86 13.93 0.84
C PHE A 182 -10.98 14.26 2.05
N SER A 183 -9.91 13.48 2.22
CA SER A 183 -8.93 13.67 3.29
C SER A 183 -7.60 13.05 2.88
N PHE A 184 -6.58 13.13 3.74
CA PHE A 184 -5.28 12.53 3.43
C PHE A 184 -5.31 10.99 3.27
N VAL A 185 -6.31 10.29 3.81
CA VAL A 185 -6.53 8.84 3.62
C VAL A 185 -7.56 8.53 2.51
N SER A 186 -8.00 9.56 1.78
CA SER A 186 -9.06 9.50 0.77
C SER A 186 -8.95 10.67 -0.19
N GLN A 187 -7.73 10.93 -0.66
CA GLN A 187 -7.37 12.22 -1.27
C GLN A 187 -7.90 12.39 -2.70
N LEU A 188 -8.25 11.27 -3.35
CA LEU A 188 -8.56 11.17 -4.76
C LEU A 188 -9.93 10.51 -4.97
N PRO A 189 -10.71 10.93 -5.99
CA PRO A 189 -11.99 10.33 -6.34
C PRO A 189 -11.78 9.01 -7.11
N ILE A 190 -11.12 8.05 -6.46
CA ILE A 190 -10.80 6.72 -7.00
C ILE A 190 -11.42 5.63 -6.09
N PRO A 191 -11.64 4.40 -6.60
CA PRO A 191 -12.08 3.26 -5.78
C PRO A 191 -11.09 2.93 -4.66
N TYR A 192 -11.53 2.16 -3.67
CA TYR A 192 -10.69 1.75 -2.55
C TYR A 192 -9.47 0.92 -3.01
N LEU A 193 -9.69 -0.05 -3.89
CA LEU A 193 -8.63 -0.64 -4.72
C LEU A 193 -8.77 -0.06 -6.12
N TYR A 194 -7.77 0.68 -6.58
CA TYR A 194 -7.86 1.43 -7.84
C TYR A 194 -7.15 0.74 -9.03
N GLY A 195 -6.33 -0.28 -8.78
CA GLY A 195 -5.78 -1.12 -9.84
C GLY A 195 -4.85 -0.40 -10.82
N LEU A 196 -4.22 0.72 -10.44
CA LEU A 196 -3.23 1.44 -11.24
C LEU A 196 -1.86 1.36 -10.58
N THR A 197 -0.81 1.52 -11.36
CA THR A 197 0.52 1.88 -10.83
C THR A 197 0.53 3.35 -10.41
N CYS A 198 1.53 3.79 -9.64
CA CYS A 198 1.65 5.20 -9.24
C CYS A 198 1.87 6.12 -10.46
N GLY A 199 2.56 5.66 -11.50
CA GLY A 199 2.70 6.38 -12.77
C GLY A 199 1.39 6.50 -13.55
N GLU A 200 0.64 5.40 -13.70
CA GLU A 200 -0.69 5.45 -14.33
C GLU A 200 -1.68 6.34 -13.55
N LEU A 201 -1.60 6.34 -12.22
CA LEU A 201 -2.39 7.23 -11.37
C LEU A 201 -2.01 8.70 -11.57
N ALA A 202 -0.72 9.01 -11.67
CA ALA A 202 -0.25 10.37 -11.95
C ALA A 202 -0.75 10.88 -13.32
N GLU A 203 -0.69 10.05 -14.36
CA GLU A 203 -1.25 10.37 -15.68
C GLU A 203 -2.77 10.62 -15.61
N MET A 204 -3.50 9.81 -14.83
CA MET A 204 -4.94 10.02 -14.59
C MET A 204 -5.22 11.33 -13.85
N ILE A 205 -4.45 11.65 -12.81
CA ILE A 205 -4.60 12.89 -12.03
C ILE A 205 -4.50 14.12 -12.96
N VAL A 206 -3.53 14.13 -13.87
CA VAL A 206 -3.36 15.20 -14.85
C VAL A 206 -4.47 15.17 -15.91
N GLY A 207 -4.72 14.00 -16.50
CA GLY A 207 -5.61 13.87 -17.64
C GLY A 207 -7.10 14.07 -17.34
N GLU A 208 -7.53 13.79 -16.12
CA GLU A 208 -8.91 14.06 -15.66
C GLU A 208 -9.02 15.42 -14.93
N GLY A 209 -7.96 16.26 -14.96
CA GLY A 209 -7.99 17.61 -14.41
C GLY A 209 -8.18 17.67 -12.90
N MET A 210 -7.66 16.68 -12.15
CA MET A 210 -7.79 16.61 -10.69
C MET A 210 -6.92 17.64 -9.96
N ILE A 211 -5.95 18.24 -10.68
CA ILE A 211 -5.14 19.37 -10.22
C ILE A 211 -5.54 20.61 -11.03
N SER A 212 -5.71 21.74 -10.36
CA SER A 212 -6.20 22.98 -10.97
C SER A 212 -5.21 23.66 -11.93
N GLN A 213 -3.91 23.41 -11.78
CA GLN A 213 -2.85 23.98 -12.60
C GLN A 213 -2.22 22.91 -13.51
N PRO A 214 -1.72 23.27 -14.71
CA PRO A 214 -1.00 22.34 -15.56
C PRO A 214 0.25 21.79 -14.87
N CYS A 215 0.30 20.46 -14.67
CA CYS A 215 1.47 19.77 -14.16
C CYS A 215 2.33 19.28 -15.32
N LYS A 216 3.60 19.69 -15.41
CA LYS A 216 4.56 19.15 -16.39
C LYS A 216 5.07 17.79 -15.90
N LEU A 217 4.23 16.77 -16.09
CA LEU A 217 4.48 15.40 -15.68
C LEU A 217 5.35 14.64 -16.69
N THR A 218 6.24 13.78 -16.19
CA THR A 218 6.90 12.72 -16.95
C THR A 218 6.91 11.43 -16.14
N VAL A 219 6.36 10.35 -16.69
CA VAL A 219 6.44 9.04 -16.05
C VAL A 219 7.58 8.22 -16.68
N VAL A 220 8.54 7.81 -15.85
CA VAL A 220 9.57 6.84 -16.23
C VAL A 220 8.96 5.44 -16.12
N LYS A 221 8.35 5.02 -17.23
CA LYS A 221 7.64 3.75 -17.35
C LYS A 221 8.55 2.55 -17.09
N MET A 222 8.05 1.59 -16.32
CA MET A 222 8.70 0.29 -16.12
C MET A 222 8.84 -0.50 -17.44
N LYS A 223 9.82 -1.41 -17.48
CA LYS A 223 9.88 -2.44 -18.53
C LYS A 223 9.45 -3.79 -17.97
N ARG A 224 8.70 -4.53 -18.80
CA ARG A 224 8.26 -5.93 -18.60
C ARG A 224 7.20 -6.17 -17.51
N TRP A 225 6.81 -5.17 -16.72
CA TRP A 225 5.61 -5.30 -15.88
C TRP A 225 4.35 -5.49 -16.75
N ARG A 226 3.40 -6.27 -16.24
CA ARG A 226 2.12 -6.59 -16.86
C ARG A 226 1.05 -6.52 -15.78
N ARG A 227 -0.18 -6.13 -16.15
CA ARG A 227 -1.26 -5.93 -15.18
C ARG A 227 -1.64 -7.20 -14.43
N LYS A 228 -1.38 -8.38 -14.99
CA LYS A 228 -1.57 -9.69 -14.34
C LYS A 228 -0.51 -10.06 -13.31
N MET A 229 0.63 -9.36 -13.26
CA MET A 229 1.69 -9.66 -12.29
C MET A 229 1.28 -9.14 -10.92
N HIS A 230 1.31 -10.02 -9.93
CA HIS A 230 1.42 -9.57 -8.54
C HIS A 230 2.88 -9.30 -8.19
N PHE A 231 3.15 -8.76 -7.00
CA PHE A 231 4.51 -8.35 -6.64
C PHE A 231 5.53 -9.50 -6.74
N GLU A 232 5.17 -10.69 -6.26
CA GLU A 232 6.03 -11.87 -6.26
C GLU A 232 6.42 -12.29 -7.69
N ASP A 233 5.56 -12.07 -8.68
CA ASP A 233 5.84 -12.40 -10.08
C ASP A 233 6.95 -11.53 -10.67
N THR A 234 7.19 -10.35 -10.10
CA THR A 234 8.22 -9.42 -10.56
C THR A 234 9.64 -9.89 -10.23
N GLY A 235 9.79 -10.74 -9.20
CA GLY A 235 11.09 -11.15 -8.66
C GLY A 235 11.83 -10.06 -7.87
N LEU A 236 11.23 -8.87 -7.69
CA LEU A 236 11.82 -7.79 -6.92
C LEU A 236 11.84 -8.12 -5.42
N PRO A 237 12.83 -7.60 -4.67
CA PRO A 237 12.81 -7.67 -3.21
C PRO A 237 11.69 -6.79 -2.65
N TRP A 238 11.02 -7.27 -1.60
CA TRP A 238 10.06 -6.46 -0.85
C TRP A 238 10.77 -5.75 0.30
N ILE A 239 10.72 -4.43 0.29
CA ILE A 239 11.08 -3.59 1.43
C ILE A 239 9.76 -3.26 2.13
N PRO A 240 9.64 -3.47 3.46
CA PRO A 240 8.45 -3.10 4.19
C PRO A 240 8.01 -1.68 3.86
N THR A 241 6.82 -1.54 3.27
CA THR A 241 6.31 -0.21 2.88
C THR A 241 5.87 0.58 4.11
N SER A 242 5.53 -0.11 5.20
CA SER A 242 5.33 0.43 6.55
C SER A 242 5.58 -0.70 7.57
N PRO A 243 5.68 -0.40 8.88
CA PRO A 243 5.94 -1.42 9.90
C PRO A 243 4.91 -2.57 9.91
N HIS A 244 3.66 -2.31 9.50
CA HIS A 244 2.60 -3.33 9.47
C HIS A 244 2.36 -3.93 8.09
N ILE A 245 3.13 -3.55 7.06
CA ILE A 245 3.17 -4.23 5.76
C ILE A 245 4.58 -4.84 5.55
N PRO A 246 4.98 -5.81 6.38
CA PRO A 246 6.34 -6.36 6.39
C PRO A 246 6.67 -7.21 5.16
N PHE A 247 5.66 -7.76 4.49
CA PHE A 247 5.83 -8.65 3.34
C PHE A 247 4.93 -8.23 2.17
N ALA A 248 5.32 -8.64 0.96
CA ALA A 248 4.54 -8.36 -0.25
C ALA A 248 3.08 -8.85 -0.15
N HIS A 249 2.88 -10.06 0.39
CA HIS A 249 1.53 -10.60 0.62
C HIS A 249 0.73 -9.78 1.65
N SER A 250 1.37 -9.07 2.58
CA SER A 250 0.66 -8.22 3.55
C SER A 250 -0.11 -7.09 2.84
N ALA A 251 0.35 -6.64 1.67
CA ALA A 251 -0.39 -5.69 0.84
C ALA A 251 -1.77 -6.22 0.42
N TYR A 252 -1.92 -7.55 0.28
CA TYR A 252 -3.17 -8.17 -0.14
C TYR A 252 -4.20 -8.15 0.99
N PHE A 253 -3.73 -8.22 2.23
CA PHE A 253 -4.56 -8.29 3.42
C PHE A 253 -4.89 -6.91 3.99
N TYR A 254 -4.08 -5.88 3.72
CA TYR A 254 -4.44 -4.51 4.10
C TYR A 254 -5.88 -4.12 3.71
N PRO A 255 -6.34 -4.28 2.45
CA PRO A 255 -7.72 -3.97 2.10
C PRO A 255 -8.75 -4.95 2.69
N VAL A 256 -8.32 -6.16 3.10
CA VAL A 256 -9.19 -7.19 3.68
C VAL A 256 -9.71 -6.81 5.05
N SER A 257 -8.96 -6.01 5.82
CA SER A 257 -9.31 -5.67 7.21
C SER A 257 -9.04 -4.22 7.61
N GLY A 258 -8.38 -3.43 6.77
CA GLY A 258 -7.91 -2.09 7.10
C GLY A 258 -9.01 -1.10 7.47
N ILE A 259 -10.18 -1.15 6.82
CA ILE A 259 -11.29 -0.21 7.12
C ILE A 259 -11.84 -0.48 8.53
N VAL A 260 -12.08 -1.74 8.88
CA VAL A 260 -12.48 -2.14 10.25
C VAL A 260 -11.35 -1.89 11.26
N GLY A 261 -10.10 -2.04 10.85
CA GLY A 261 -8.92 -1.70 11.64
C GLY A 261 -8.95 -0.29 12.19
N GLU A 262 -9.51 0.67 11.43
CA GLU A 262 -9.68 2.04 11.88
C GLU A 262 -10.61 2.17 13.09
N LEU A 263 -11.42 1.18 13.45
CA LEU A 263 -12.26 1.27 14.64
C LEU A 263 -11.52 0.88 15.93
N GLY A 264 -10.45 0.11 15.83
CA GLY A 264 -9.74 -0.41 17.01
C GLY A 264 -10.60 -1.31 17.90
N TYR A 265 -11.67 -1.90 17.37
CA TYR A 265 -12.65 -2.68 18.12
C TYR A 265 -12.37 -4.18 18.13
N MET A 266 -11.96 -4.73 16.98
CA MET A 266 -11.48 -6.10 16.84
C MET A 266 -9.98 -6.06 16.53
N SER A 267 -9.24 -7.08 16.98
CA SER A 267 -7.87 -7.26 16.53
C SER A 267 -7.90 -7.72 15.08
N ILE A 268 -7.27 -6.94 14.21
CA ILE A 268 -7.02 -7.30 12.81
C ILE A 268 -5.61 -7.88 12.61
N GLY A 269 -4.93 -8.26 13.70
CA GLY A 269 -3.56 -8.79 13.67
C GLY A 269 -2.46 -7.74 13.77
N VAL A 270 -2.77 -6.45 13.61
CA VAL A 270 -1.85 -5.38 14.05
C VAL A 270 -1.73 -5.47 15.57
N GLY A 271 -0.51 -5.64 16.07
CA GLY A 271 -0.28 -6.06 17.47
C GLY A 271 0.15 -7.52 17.60
N TYR A 272 0.07 -8.30 16.53
CA TYR A 272 0.44 -9.70 16.44
C TYR A 272 1.33 -9.95 15.20
N THR A 273 1.74 -11.19 14.95
CA THR A 273 2.67 -11.55 13.85
C THR A 273 2.00 -11.72 12.49
N LEU A 274 0.69 -11.46 12.39
CA LEU A 274 -0.14 -11.66 11.19
C LEU A 274 -0.96 -10.38 10.90
N PRO A 275 -0.33 -9.22 10.71
CA PRO A 275 -1.03 -7.96 10.50
C PRO A 275 -1.95 -8.04 9.28
N PHE A 276 -3.20 -7.62 9.48
CA PHE A 276 -4.29 -7.59 8.50
C PHE A 276 -4.88 -8.95 8.09
N GLU A 277 -4.25 -10.07 8.46
CA GLU A 277 -4.64 -11.42 8.05
C GLU A 277 -5.70 -12.09 8.93
N ILE A 278 -6.09 -11.45 10.03
CA ILE A 278 -6.98 -12.05 11.03
C ILE A 278 -8.12 -11.11 11.41
N PHE A 279 -9.14 -11.68 12.04
CA PHE A 279 -10.12 -10.95 12.86
C PHE A 279 -10.33 -11.71 14.16
N ALA A 280 -10.14 -11.05 15.30
CA ALA A 280 -10.24 -11.68 16.60
C ALA A 280 -10.72 -10.73 17.71
N ALA A 281 -11.37 -11.28 18.72
CA ALA A 281 -11.79 -10.59 19.95
C ALA A 281 -11.93 -11.60 21.12
N GLU A 282 -12.00 -11.12 22.36
CA GLU A 282 -12.17 -11.99 23.55
C GLU A 282 -13.50 -12.75 23.55
N TRP A 283 -14.54 -12.13 22.99
CA TRP A 283 -15.91 -12.65 22.98
C TRP A 283 -16.20 -13.65 21.84
N ILE A 284 -15.25 -13.89 20.95
CA ILE A 284 -15.43 -14.80 19.81
C ILE A 284 -15.17 -16.25 20.25
N ASN A 285 -15.96 -17.19 19.73
CA ASN A 285 -15.61 -18.60 19.68
C ASN A 285 -15.03 -18.93 18.30
N ALA A 286 -13.74 -19.29 18.23
CA ALA A 286 -13.02 -19.43 16.97
C ALA A 286 -13.66 -20.47 16.01
N GLU A 287 -14.09 -21.60 16.55
CA GLU A 287 -14.64 -22.73 15.78
C GLU A 287 -16.04 -22.43 15.23
N GLU A 288 -16.90 -21.80 16.04
CA GLU A 288 -18.22 -21.36 15.58
C GLU A 288 -18.11 -20.26 14.53
N PHE A 289 -17.24 -19.27 14.78
CA PHE A 289 -17.06 -18.13 13.88
C PHE A 289 -16.47 -18.54 12.54
N SER A 290 -15.43 -19.38 12.54
CA SER A 290 -14.85 -19.95 11.32
C SER A 290 -15.90 -20.75 10.51
N ARG A 291 -16.68 -21.62 11.16
CA ARG A 291 -17.73 -22.39 10.47
C ARG A 291 -18.80 -21.49 9.87
N ALA A 292 -19.24 -20.47 10.60
CA ALA A 292 -20.24 -19.52 10.11
C ALA A 292 -19.74 -18.70 8.91
N LEU A 293 -18.47 -18.26 8.93
CA LEU A 293 -17.85 -17.55 7.82
C LEU A 293 -17.66 -18.45 6.59
N ASN A 294 -17.14 -19.67 6.77
CA ASN A 294 -16.97 -20.62 5.66
C ASN A 294 -18.31 -21.02 5.03
N LYS A 295 -19.42 -21.03 5.79
CA LYS A 295 -20.78 -21.26 5.24
C LYS A 295 -21.21 -20.19 4.24
N LYS A 296 -20.63 -18.98 4.28
CA LYS A 296 -20.90 -17.94 3.27
C LYS A 296 -20.31 -18.27 1.90
N GLN A 297 -19.37 -19.21 1.81
CA GLN A 297 -18.76 -19.68 0.56
C GLN A 297 -18.20 -18.52 -0.28
N LEU A 298 -17.50 -17.58 0.37
CA LEU A 298 -16.89 -16.45 -0.32
C LEU A 298 -15.85 -16.97 -1.33
N ALA A 299 -15.99 -16.55 -2.58
CA ALA A 299 -15.16 -17.07 -3.67
C ALA A 299 -13.67 -16.76 -3.41
N GLY A 300 -12.83 -17.79 -3.47
CA GLY A 300 -11.38 -17.64 -3.29
C GLY A 300 -10.93 -17.33 -1.86
N VAL A 301 -11.78 -17.54 -0.85
CA VAL A 301 -11.46 -17.26 0.56
C VAL A 301 -11.80 -18.47 1.42
N ALA A 302 -10.93 -18.77 2.39
CA ALA A 302 -11.19 -19.73 3.46
C ALA A 302 -10.83 -19.11 4.82
N PHE A 303 -11.54 -19.52 5.87
CA PHE A 303 -11.33 -19.01 7.23
C PHE A 303 -10.88 -20.14 8.15
N ARG A 304 -9.72 -20.02 8.77
CA ARG A 304 -9.18 -20.99 9.74
C ARG A 304 -9.40 -20.47 11.16
N PRO A 305 -9.90 -21.25 12.13
CA PRO A 305 -9.98 -20.81 13.52
C PRO A 305 -8.58 -20.52 14.08
N ILE A 306 -8.44 -19.48 14.91
CA ILE A 306 -7.19 -19.11 15.57
C ILE A 306 -7.43 -18.66 17.01
N HIS A 307 -6.49 -19.00 17.88
CA HIS A 307 -6.37 -18.50 19.25
C HIS A 307 -5.04 -17.75 19.36
N LEU A 308 -5.05 -16.54 19.90
CA LEU A 308 -3.86 -15.70 19.96
C LEU A 308 -3.84 -14.83 21.22
N LYS A 309 -2.67 -14.23 21.46
CA LYS A 309 -2.46 -13.23 22.50
C LYS A 309 -1.64 -12.08 21.89
N PRO A 310 -2.26 -10.94 21.52
CA PRO A 310 -1.54 -9.80 20.95
C PRO A 310 -0.41 -9.30 21.87
N TYR A 311 0.71 -8.89 21.26
CA TYR A 311 1.89 -8.35 21.94
C TYR A 311 1.75 -6.85 22.27
N TYR A 312 1.04 -6.10 21.42
CA TYR A 312 0.74 -4.67 21.56
C TYR A 312 -0.59 -4.33 20.86
N ALA A 313 -1.00 -3.06 20.87
CA ALA A 313 -2.25 -2.56 20.25
C ALA A 313 -3.53 -3.25 20.78
N VAL A 314 -4.53 -3.47 19.93
CA VAL A 314 -5.85 -3.98 20.32
C VAL A 314 -5.71 -5.37 20.96
N GLY A 315 -6.19 -5.49 22.21
CA GLY A 315 -6.18 -6.77 22.93
C GLY A 315 -4.83 -7.16 23.54
N GLN A 316 -3.91 -6.21 23.74
CA GLN A 316 -2.59 -6.48 24.31
C GLN A 316 -2.68 -7.35 25.58
N GLY A 317 -2.01 -8.51 25.54
CA GLY A 317 -1.92 -9.42 26.68
C GLY A 317 -3.17 -10.27 26.96
N ALA A 318 -4.29 -10.02 26.28
CA ALA A 318 -5.53 -10.76 26.45
C ALA A 318 -5.63 -11.96 25.52
N HIS A 319 -6.36 -13.00 25.95
CA HIS A 319 -6.61 -14.19 25.13
C HIS A 319 -7.74 -13.93 24.15
N PHE A 320 -7.39 -13.85 22.87
CA PHE A 320 -8.32 -13.59 21.78
C PHE A 320 -8.56 -14.87 20.98
N GLN A 321 -9.76 -14.98 20.43
CA GLN A 321 -10.16 -16.02 19.49
C GLN A 321 -10.70 -15.37 18.22
N GLY A 322 -10.63 -16.08 17.11
CA GLY A 322 -11.03 -15.51 15.84
C GLY A 322 -10.78 -16.40 14.64
N VAL A 323 -10.56 -15.75 13.50
CA VAL A 323 -10.21 -16.41 12.24
C VAL A 323 -8.94 -15.82 11.64
N GLN A 324 -8.12 -16.68 11.05
CA GLN A 324 -7.13 -16.30 10.04
C GLN A 324 -7.74 -16.51 8.66
N ILE A 325 -7.45 -15.58 7.76
CA ILE A 325 -7.97 -15.56 6.39
C ILE A 325 -6.93 -16.16 5.46
N TYR A 326 -7.38 -17.08 4.61
CA TYR A 326 -6.57 -17.63 3.52
C TYR A 326 -7.20 -17.24 2.18
N LEU A 327 -6.43 -16.58 1.33
CA LEU A 327 -6.81 -16.32 -0.06
C LEU A 327 -6.47 -17.55 -0.90
N THR A 328 -7.46 -18.40 -1.13
CA THR A 328 -7.31 -19.68 -1.89
C THR A 328 -7.33 -19.46 -3.40
N ASP A 329 -7.94 -18.37 -3.87
CA ASP A 329 -7.88 -17.91 -5.26
C ASP A 329 -7.95 -16.37 -5.25
N PHE A 330 -6.79 -15.72 -5.34
CA PHE A 330 -6.70 -14.25 -5.33
C PHE A 330 -7.52 -13.61 -6.45
N GLY A 331 -7.58 -14.23 -7.63
CA GLY A 331 -8.32 -13.68 -8.78
C GLY A 331 -9.82 -13.58 -8.51
N LYS A 332 -10.39 -14.53 -7.75
CA LYS A 332 -11.81 -14.57 -7.40
C LYS A 332 -12.15 -13.82 -6.11
N ALA A 333 -11.21 -13.70 -5.17
CA ALA A 333 -11.44 -13.05 -3.89
C ALA A 333 -11.74 -11.56 -4.06
N ARG A 334 -12.89 -11.10 -3.55
CA ARG A 334 -13.16 -9.67 -3.38
C ARG A 334 -12.62 -9.23 -2.03
N LEU A 335 -11.47 -8.58 -2.05
CA LEU A 335 -10.65 -8.41 -0.85
C LEU A 335 -11.35 -7.53 0.18
N SER A 336 -11.80 -6.35 -0.27
CA SER A 336 -12.39 -5.32 0.61
C SER A 336 -13.74 -5.71 1.19
N ASP A 337 -14.48 -6.60 0.52
CA ASP A 337 -15.79 -7.09 0.94
C ASP A 337 -15.71 -7.97 2.21
N ILE A 338 -14.56 -8.63 2.44
CA ILE A 338 -14.38 -9.65 3.49
C ILE A 338 -14.67 -9.08 4.88
N GLN A 339 -14.17 -7.88 5.21
CA GLN A 339 -14.40 -7.29 6.52
C GLN A 339 -15.89 -7.05 6.83
N PHE A 340 -16.69 -6.68 5.83
CA PHE A 340 -18.12 -6.47 6.02
C PHE A 340 -18.86 -7.80 6.24
N HIS A 341 -18.44 -8.86 5.56
CA HIS A 341 -18.94 -10.21 5.85
C HIS A 341 -18.54 -10.71 7.23
N VAL A 342 -17.32 -10.41 7.68
CA VAL A 342 -16.86 -10.68 9.05
C VAL A 342 -17.73 -9.94 10.07
N MET A 343 -17.98 -8.66 9.87
CA MET A 343 -18.86 -7.86 10.73
C MET A 343 -20.30 -8.40 10.74
N GLU A 344 -20.83 -8.82 9.59
CA GLU A 344 -22.18 -9.40 9.47
C GLU A 344 -22.30 -10.71 10.28
N VAL A 345 -21.32 -11.61 10.13
CA VAL A 345 -21.33 -12.87 10.89
C VAL A 345 -21.13 -12.60 12.38
N ALA A 346 -20.25 -11.67 12.76
CA ALA A 346 -20.05 -11.29 14.14
C ALA A 346 -21.34 -10.74 14.77
N ALA A 347 -22.06 -9.85 14.07
CA ALA A 347 -23.33 -9.31 14.52
C ALA A 347 -24.43 -10.38 14.65
N THR A 348 -24.37 -11.43 13.82
CA THR A 348 -25.33 -12.55 13.86
C THR A 348 -25.08 -13.47 15.05
N LEU A 349 -23.82 -13.84 15.30
CA LEU A 349 -23.47 -14.75 16.40
C LEU A 349 -23.42 -14.04 17.77
N TYR A 350 -23.06 -12.77 17.78
CA TYR A 350 -22.82 -11.96 18.99
C TYR A 350 -23.58 -10.62 18.89
N PRO A 351 -24.92 -10.64 18.98
CA PRO A 351 -25.75 -9.45 18.74
C PRO A 351 -25.55 -8.32 19.76
N ASP A 352 -24.97 -8.61 20.93
CA ASP A 352 -24.56 -7.64 21.97
C ASP A 352 -23.10 -7.18 21.82
N LYS A 353 -22.48 -7.45 20.67
CA LYS A 353 -21.10 -7.07 20.30
C LYS A 353 -21.00 -6.45 18.91
N LYS A 354 -22.12 -5.99 18.38
CA LYS A 354 -22.23 -5.29 17.10
C LYS A 354 -21.22 -4.14 17.01
N VAL A 355 -20.49 -4.10 15.89
CA VAL A 355 -19.32 -3.21 15.76
C VAL A 355 -19.69 -1.74 15.96
N PHE A 356 -20.73 -1.24 15.29
CA PHE A 356 -21.08 0.18 15.38
C PHE A 356 -21.88 0.57 16.63
N ASP A 357 -22.31 -0.40 17.43
CA ASP A 357 -22.94 -0.17 18.74
C ASP A 357 -21.90 -0.06 19.87
N HIS A 358 -20.68 -0.58 19.66
CA HIS A 358 -19.67 -0.73 20.72
C HIS A 358 -18.28 -0.20 20.37
N ALA A 359 -17.96 0.04 19.09
CA ALA A 359 -16.71 0.66 18.70
C ALA A 359 -16.66 2.14 19.14
N PRO A 360 -15.47 2.69 19.42
CA PRO A 360 -15.34 4.08 19.83
C PRO A 360 -15.89 5.06 18.77
N GLU A 361 -16.92 5.83 19.12
CA GLU A 361 -17.61 6.74 18.19
C GLU A 361 -16.68 7.79 17.57
N ASN A 362 -15.65 8.22 18.32
CA ASN A 362 -14.64 9.17 17.82
C ASN A 362 -13.82 8.63 16.63
N ARG A 363 -13.87 7.32 16.35
CA ARG A 363 -13.22 6.67 15.22
C ARG A 363 -14.12 6.56 13.97
N PHE A 364 -15.42 6.82 14.10
CA PHE A 364 -16.38 6.67 12.98
C PHE A 364 -16.06 7.59 11.80
N ASN A 365 -15.67 8.84 12.08
CA ASN A 365 -15.26 9.77 11.03
C ASN A 365 -14.03 9.26 10.24
N MET A 366 -13.11 8.52 10.86
CA MET A 366 -11.98 7.93 10.15
C MET A 366 -12.43 6.74 9.29
N PHE A 367 -13.32 5.90 9.83
CA PHE A 367 -13.95 4.81 9.06
C PHE A 367 -14.65 5.35 7.80
N ASP A 368 -15.41 6.43 7.92
CA ASP A 368 -16.13 7.03 6.79
C ASP A 368 -15.18 7.63 5.76
N LYS A 369 -14.12 8.32 6.22
CA LYS A 369 -13.07 8.87 5.34
C LYS A 369 -12.37 7.76 4.56
N VAL A 370 -11.94 6.69 5.23
CA VAL A 370 -11.31 5.54 4.57
C VAL A 370 -12.27 4.86 3.59
N SER A 371 -13.55 4.75 3.95
CA SER A 371 -14.63 4.24 3.08
C SER A 371 -14.96 5.20 1.92
N GLY A 372 -14.65 6.49 2.06
CA GLY A 372 -14.93 7.53 1.07
C GLY A 372 -16.39 8.01 1.08
N SER A 373 -17.19 7.60 2.06
CA SER A 373 -18.59 7.98 2.28
C SER A 373 -19.04 7.49 3.65
N ASP A 374 -19.94 8.22 4.32
CA ASP A 374 -20.61 7.75 5.55
C ASP A 374 -21.75 6.75 5.26
N PHE A 375 -22.21 6.67 4.00
CA PHE A 375 -23.26 5.73 3.59
C PHE A 375 -22.93 4.30 4.02
N ILE A 376 -21.67 3.88 3.88
CA ILE A 376 -21.21 2.53 4.23
C ILE A 376 -21.48 2.23 5.69
N ARG A 377 -21.08 3.12 6.60
CA ARG A 377 -21.32 2.93 8.03
C ARG A 377 -22.81 3.05 8.36
N LEU A 378 -23.44 4.13 7.92
CA LEU A 378 -24.83 4.44 8.28
C LEU A 378 -25.80 3.37 7.81
N GLU A 379 -25.64 2.85 6.59
CA GLU A 379 -26.51 1.82 6.03
C GLU A 379 -26.19 0.45 6.64
N PHE A 380 -24.90 0.08 6.75
CA PHE A 380 -24.53 -1.19 7.38
C PHE A 380 -25.01 -1.27 8.83
N SER A 381 -24.94 -0.18 9.62
CA SER A 381 -25.40 -0.16 11.01
C SER A 381 -26.89 -0.46 11.20
N LYS A 382 -27.74 -0.33 10.17
CA LYS A 382 -29.18 -0.58 10.32
C LYS A 382 -29.48 -2.05 10.58
N ASN A 383 -28.94 -2.94 9.75
CA ASN A 383 -29.23 -4.38 9.82
C ASN A 383 -27.97 -5.25 9.94
N HIS A 384 -26.78 -4.67 9.81
CA HIS A 384 -25.49 -5.34 9.88
C HIS A 384 -25.32 -6.39 8.78
N ARG A 385 -25.78 -6.07 7.56
CA ARG A 385 -25.72 -6.96 6.41
C ARG A 385 -24.95 -6.30 5.28
N PHE A 386 -24.00 -7.02 4.70
CA PHE A 386 -23.25 -6.54 3.53
C PHE A 386 -24.17 -6.30 2.33
N ALA A 387 -25.24 -7.09 2.19
CA ALA A 387 -26.22 -6.96 1.12
C ALA A 387 -26.84 -5.55 1.02
N ASP A 388 -26.94 -4.83 2.15
CA ASP A 388 -27.53 -3.49 2.21
C ASP A 388 -26.59 -2.41 1.65
N ILE A 389 -25.28 -2.66 1.67
CA ILE A 389 -24.25 -1.73 1.17
C ILE A 389 -23.59 -2.19 -0.13
N GLN A 390 -23.78 -3.44 -0.55
CA GLN A 390 -23.06 -4.05 -1.66
C GLN A 390 -23.23 -3.26 -2.96
N SER A 391 -24.47 -2.90 -3.31
CA SER A 391 -24.76 -2.15 -4.53
C SER A 391 -24.06 -0.79 -4.55
N TYR A 392 -23.96 -0.14 -3.38
CA TYR A 392 -23.25 1.12 -3.22
C TYR A 392 -21.74 0.94 -3.33
N TRP A 393 -21.19 -0.07 -2.64
CA TRP A 393 -19.76 -0.36 -2.63
C TRP A 393 -19.24 -0.67 -4.04
N THR A 394 -20.04 -1.34 -4.88
CA THR A 394 -19.63 -1.73 -6.23
C THR A 394 -20.04 -0.73 -7.33
N LYS A 395 -20.78 0.34 -7.00
CA LYS A 395 -21.47 1.19 -7.99
C LYS A 395 -20.55 1.84 -9.04
N ASP A 396 -19.31 2.10 -8.67
CA ASP A 396 -18.37 2.87 -9.48
C ASP A 396 -17.31 2.01 -10.20
N GLU A 397 -17.23 0.70 -9.91
CA GLU A 397 -16.12 -0.16 -10.34
C GLU A 397 -16.01 -0.24 -11.87
N ASP A 398 -17.11 -0.55 -12.56
CA ASP A 398 -17.09 -0.72 -14.01
C ASP A 398 -16.80 0.59 -14.74
N ARG A 399 -17.41 1.69 -14.29
CA ARG A 399 -17.15 3.03 -14.83
C ARG A 399 -15.68 3.39 -14.66
N PHE A 400 -15.11 3.14 -13.48
CA PHE A 400 -13.71 3.42 -13.20
C PHE A 400 -12.76 2.54 -14.03
N ARG A 401 -13.08 1.24 -14.22
CA ARG A 401 -12.32 0.36 -15.12
C ARG A 401 -12.27 0.88 -16.55
N GLN A 402 -13.38 1.43 -17.06
CA GLN A 402 -13.40 2.02 -18.41
C GLN A 402 -12.59 3.31 -18.48
N LEU A 403 -12.72 4.17 -17.46
CA LEU A 403 -11.94 5.41 -17.35
C LEU A 403 -10.43 5.13 -17.33
N SER A 404 -10.02 4.18 -16.49
CA SER A 404 -8.63 3.79 -16.25
C SER A 404 -7.90 3.35 -17.51
N LYS A 405 -8.60 2.74 -18.48
CA LYS A 405 -7.99 2.29 -19.75
C LYS A 405 -7.32 3.40 -20.54
N LYS A 406 -7.80 4.66 -20.42
CA LYS A 406 -7.17 5.81 -21.07
C LYS A 406 -5.73 6.05 -20.61
N TYR A 407 -5.43 5.65 -19.38
CA TYR A 407 -4.17 5.96 -18.68
C TYR A 407 -3.27 4.74 -18.53
N TYR A 408 -3.65 3.58 -19.06
CA TYR A 408 -2.82 2.39 -18.95
C TYR A 408 -1.51 2.54 -19.70
N LEU A 409 -0.41 2.44 -18.96
CA LEU A 409 0.93 2.32 -19.51
C LEU A 409 1.23 0.85 -19.84
N TYR A 410 0.58 -0.10 -19.16
CA TYR A 410 0.95 -1.51 -19.23
C TYR A 410 -0.17 -2.39 -19.78
N LYS A 411 0.21 -3.44 -20.52
CA LYS A 411 -0.73 -4.42 -21.05
C LYS A 411 -1.16 -5.43 -19.98
N SER A 412 -2.41 -5.88 -20.10
CA SER A 412 -2.95 -7.03 -19.36
C SER A 412 -2.31 -8.36 -19.72
#